data_AF-A0A9D9GXE8-F1
#
_entry.id   AF-A0A9D9GXE8-F1
#
_cell.length_a   1.000
_cell.length_b   1.000
_cell.length_c   1.000
_cell.angle_alpha   90.00
_cell.angle_beta   90.00
_cell.angle_gamma   90.00
#
_symmetry.space_group_name_H-M   'P 1'
#
loop_
_entity.id
_entity.type
_entity.pdbx_description
1 polymer ?
#
loop_
_entity_poly.entity_id
_entity_poly.type
_entity_poly.pdbx_seq_one_letter_code
_entity_poly.pdbx_strand_id
1 'polypeptide(L)'
;MSKSEEKIENVFFELIDTYPIEEINISLLTSKLKMSRQSFYYHYQSIYDLIFSIFYSKKIKCNNYNDFKEIICDLQAFLNNYKVLCKKIINSNASDILEEFIYSYLLKSLKEYFRLKNLNNDYLITFYASGIKDIVVNVLKQEEDIQNLVNIITKTFLNGLHFDYFINDLKQNS
;
A
#
# COMPACT_ATOMS: atom_id res chain seq x y z
N MET A 1 -13.79 12.86 5.78
CA MET A 1 -12.90 13.87 5.19
C MET A 1 -13.67 15.17 5.10
N SER A 2 -13.11 16.27 5.59
CA SER A 2 -13.69 17.61 5.49
C SER A 2 -13.49 18.19 4.09
N LYS A 3 -14.27 19.22 3.73
CA LYS A 3 -14.10 19.94 2.45
C LYS A 3 -12.71 20.58 2.30
N SER A 4 -12.05 20.91 3.42
CA SER A 4 -10.71 21.49 3.40
C SER A 4 -9.65 20.43 3.13
N GLU A 5 -9.76 19.25 3.75
CA GLU A 5 -8.88 18.10 3.50
C GLU A 5 -8.93 17.65 2.04
N GLU A 6 -10.14 17.62 1.46
CA GLU A 6 -10.32 17.28 0.04
C GLU A 6 -9.62 18.28 -0.90
N LYS A 7 -9.70 19.58 -0.61
CA LYS A 7 -8.97 20.59 -1.38
C LYS A 7 -7.46 20.44 -1.25
N ILE A 8 -6.98 20.16 -0.03
CA ILE A 8 -5.56 19.92 0.23
C ILE A 8 -5.06 18.71 -0.56
N GLU A 9 -5.79 17.59 -0.51
CA GLU A 9 -5.48 16.36 -1.27
C GLU A 9 -5.44 16.63 -2.79
N ASN A 10 -6.45 17.31 -3.33
CA ASN A 10 -6.51 17.59 -4.77
C ASN A 10 -5.34 18.47 -5.23
N VAL A 11 -5.02 19.53 -4.48
CA VAL A 11 -3.86 20.38 -4.83
C VAL A 11 -2.55 19.63 -4.65
N PHE A 12 -2.44 18.76 -3.66
CA PHE A 12 -1.27 17.88 -3.53
C PHE A 12 -1.11 16.98 -4.75
N PHE A 13 -2.19 16.36 -5.24
CA PHE A 13 -2.15 15.54 -6.46
C PHE A 13 -1.74 16.34 -7.71
N GLU A 14 -2.19 17.58 -7.86
CA GLU A 14 -1.71 18.43 -8.96
C GLU A 14 -0.22 18.78 -8.83
N LEU A 15 0.30 18.89 -7.60
CA LEU A 15 1.69 19.24 -7.35
C LEU A 15 2.63 18.05 -7.61
N ILE A 16 2.26 16.81 -7.25
CA ILE A 16 3.12 15.63 -7.50
C ILE A 16 3.33 15.34 -9.00
N ASP A 17 2.41 15.80 -9.85
CA ASP A 17 2.55 15.71 -11.31
C ASP A 17 3.66 16.63 -11.84
N THR A 18 3.93 17.73 -11.13
CA THR A 18 4.85 18.80 -11.58
C THR A 18 6.13 18.89 -10.77
N TYR A 19 6.12 18.46 -9.51
CA TYR A 19 7.24 18.56 -8.57
C TYR A 19 7.63 17.18 -8.00
N PRO A 20 8.91 16.95 -7.72
CA PRO A 20 9.35 15.88 -6.80
C PRO A 20 8.72 16.08 -5.41
N ILE A 21 8.51 14.99 -4.66
CA ILE A 21 7.89 15.07 -3.33
C ILE A 21 8.72 15.92 -2.37
N GLU A 22 10.04 15.86 -2.47
CA GLU A 22 11.00 16.63 -1.67
C GLU A 22 10.83 18.14 -1.85
N GLU A 23 10.34 18.59 -3.01
CA GLU A 23 10.15 20.02 -3.31
C GLU A 23 8.76 20.52 -2.91
N ILE A 24 7.80 19.61 -2.73
CA ILE A 24 6.46 19.95 -2.27
C ILE A 24 6.52 20.26 -0.79
N ASN A 25 6.62 21.55 -0.46
CA ASN A 25 6.57 22.03 0.91
C ASN A 25 5.24 22.70 1.24
N ILE A 26 4.99 22.90 2.53
CA ILE A 26 3.74 23.49 3.05
C ILE A 26 3.50 24.87 2.44
N SER A 27 4.55 25.70 2.26
CA SER A 27 4.40 27.03 1.66
C SER A 27 3.88 26.98 0.24
N LEU A 28 4.42 26.07 -0.58
CA LEU A 28 3.99 25.88 -1.97
C LEU A 28 2.50 25.48 -2.01
N LEU A 29 2.14 24.48 -1.21
CA LEU A 29 0.79 23.95 -1.14
C LEU A 29 -0.21 24.99 -0.62
N THR A 30 0.11 25.69 0.46
CA THR A 30 -0.77 26.73 1.04
C THR A 30 -0.91 27.94 0.14
N SER A 31 0.15 28.31 -0.60
CA SER A 31 0.10 29.40 -1.58
C SER A 31 -0.84 29.08 -2.73
N LYS A 32 -0.79 27.85 -3.25
CA LYS A 32 -1.68 27.39 -4.33
C LYS A 32 -3.14 27.32 -3.86
N LEU A 33 -3.38 26.96 -2.61
CA LEU A 33 -4.71 26.95 -1.97
C LEU A 33 -5.22 28.32 -1.50
N LYS A 34 -4.38 29.37 -1.53
CA LYS A 34 -4.65 30.68 -0.93
C LYS A 34 -5.10 30.57 0.54
N MET A 35 -4.43 29.72 1.31
CA MET A 35 -4.70 29.49 2.73
C MET A 35 -3.48 29.80 3.60
N SER A 36 -3.70 29.99 4.91
CA SER A 36 -2.60 30.17 5.86
C SER A 36 -1.93 28.82 6.19
N ARG A 37 -0.66 28.86 6.61
CA ARG A 37 0.02 27.65 7.14
C ARG A 37 -0.68 27.12 8.38
N GLN A 38 -1.19 27.98 9.25
CA GLN A 38 -1.96 27.60 10.44
C GLN A 38 -3.20 26.79 10.06
N SER A 39 -3.89 27.17 8.99
CA SER A 39 -5.03 26.43 8.46
C SER A 39 -4.63 25.04 7.94
N PHE A 40 -3.43 24.89 7.38
CA PHE A 40 -2.91 23.58 6.99
C PHE A 40 -2.59 22.73 8.23
N TYR A 41 -1.90 23.31 9.21
CA TYR A 41 -1.51 22.64 10.45
C TYR A 41 -2.69 22.21 11.33
N TYR A 42 -3.88 22.78 11.10
CA TYR A 42 -5.11 22.28 11.70
C TYR A 42 -5.46 20.86 11.23
N HIS A 43 -5.07 20.49 10.01
CA HIS A 43 -5.36 19.18 9.43
C HIS A 43 -4.15 18.24 9.46
N TYR A 44 -2.95 18.75 9.18
CA TYR A 44 -1.75 17.93 9.00
C TYR A 44 -0.51 18.57 9.60
N GLN A 45 0.31 17.78 10.30
CA GLN A 45 1.58 18.25 10.89
C GLN A 45 2.68 18.45 9.85
N SER A 46 2.61 17.72 8.73
CA SER A 46 3.61 17.77 7.66
C SER A 46 3.03 17.25 6.33
N ILE A 47 3.84 17.31 5.28
CA ILE A 47 3.53 16.68 3.99
C ILE A 47 3.47 15.15 4.12
N TYR A 48 4.32 14.56 4.96
CA TYR A 48 4.30 13.12 5.26
C TYR A 48 3.01 12.70 5.97
N ASP A 49 2.51 13.53 6.90
CA ASP A 49 1.23 13.29 7.59
C ASP A 49 0.04 13.38 6.62
N LEU A 50 0.10 14.32 5.66
CA LEU A 50 -0.85 14.36 4.54
C LEU A 50 -0.79 13.08 3.70
N ILE A 51 0.39 12.63 3.29
CA ILE A 51 0.56 11.39 2.50
C ILE A 51 -0.01 10.17 3.26
N PHE A 52 0.32 10.05 4.55
CA PHE A 52 -0.22 9.00 5.40
C PHE A 52 -1.75 9.07 5.46
N SER A 53 -2.32 10.25 5.66
CA SER A 53 -3.78 10.46 5.69
C SER A 53 -4.46 10.08 4.38
N ILE A 54 -3.84 10.37 3.23
CA ILE A 54 -4.33 9.96 1.91
C ILE A 54 -4.42 8.43 1.86
N PHE A 55 -3.33 7.71 2.15
CA PHE A 55 -3.36 6.24 2.16
C PHE A 55 -4.35 5.67 3.18
N TYR A 56 -4.44 6.27 4.36
CA TYR A 56 -5.40 5.85 5.37
C TYR A 56 -6.86 6.03 4.91
N SER A 57 -7.14 7.12 4.18
CA SER A 57 -8.50 7.40 3.66
C SER A 57 -8.86 6.49 2.48
N LYS A 58 -7.90 6.20 1.60
CA LYS A 58 -8.08 5.33 0.42
C LYS A 58 -7.80 3.86 0.71
N LYS A 59 -7.59 3.50 1.98
CA LYS A 59 -7.16 2.17 2.39
C LYS A 59 -8.02 1.08 1.76
N ILE A 60 -7.37 0.00 1.37
CA ILE A 60 -8.03 -1.19 0.86
C ILE A 60 -8.85 -1.80 2.01
N LYS A 61 -10.13 -2.07 1.75
CA LYS A 61 -10.96 -2.76 2.73
C LYS A 61 -10.53 -4.22 2.79
N CYS A 62 -10.13 -4.70 3.97
CA CYS A 62 -9.91 -6.13 4.17
C CYS A 62 -11.27 -6.85 4.12
N ASN A 63 -11.42 -7.73 3.14
CA ASN A 63 -12.58 -8.58 2.99
C ASN A 63 -12.31 -9.96 3.61
N ASN A 64 -13.35 -10.80 3.71
CA ASN A 64 -13.18 -12.21 4.01
C ASN A 64 -12.73 -12.94 2.74
N TYR A 65 -11.42 -13.00 2.54
CA TYR A 65 -10.83 -13.63 1.36
C TYR A 65 -10.90 -15.16 1.46
N ASN A 66 -11.44 -15.80 0.43
CA ASN A 66 -11.49 -17.26 0.36
C ASN A 66 -10.29 -17.82 -0.41
N ASP A 67 -9.69 -16.99 -1.26
CA ASP A 67 -8.52 -17.26 -2.09
C ASP A 67 -7.45 -16.19 -1.83
N PHE A 68 -6.20 -16.63 -1.62
CA PHE A 68 -5.04 -15.76 -1.49
C PHE A 68 -4.89 -14.80 -2.67
N LYS A 69 -5.26 -15.24 -3.88
CA LYS A 69 -5.19 -14.42 -5.09
C LYS A 69 -6.05 -13.16 -5.00
N GLU A 70 -7.18 -13.22 -4.30
CA GLU A 70 -8.08 -12.06 -4.13
C GLU A 70 -7.40 -10.92 -3.36
N ILE A 71 -6.58 -11.25 -2.34
CA ILE A 71 -5.77 -10.26 -1.59
C ILE A 71 -4.83 -9.51 -2.55
N ILE A 72 -4.20 -10.24 -3.46
CA ILE A 72 -3.23 -9.66 -4.40
C ILE A 72 -3.95 -8.85 -5.48
N CYS A 73 -5.12 -9.30 -5.94
CA CYS A 73 -5.96 -8.54 -6.88
C CYS A 73 -6.39 -7.19 -6.30
N ASP A 74 -6.83 -7.15 -5.05
CA ASP A 74 -7.24 -5.91 -4.37
C ASP A 74 -6.05 -4.95 -4.22
N LEU A 75 -4.88 -5.47 -3.85
CA LEU A 75 -3.65 -4.67 -3.80
C LEU A 75 -3.26 -4.14 -5.19
N GLN A 76 -3.27 -4.99 -6.21
CA GLN A 76 -2.96 -4.60 -7.58
C GLN A 76 -3.93 -3.53 -8.09
N ALA A 77 -5.23 -3.65 -7.82
CA ALA A 77 -6.23 -2.67 -8.21
C ALA A 77 -5.96 -1.31 -7.54
N PHE A 78 -5.63 -1.29 -6.25
CA PHE A 78 -5.25 -0.07 -5.56
C PHE A 78 -4.01 0.59 -6.17
N LEU A 79 -2.93 -0.18 -6.35
CA LEU A 79 -1.67 0.33 -6.89
C LEU A 79 -1.84 0.86 -8.32
N ASN A 80 -2.70 0.25 -9.12
CA ASN A 80 -3.04 0.75 -10.46
C ASN A 80 -3.85 2.05 -10.41
N ASN A 81 -4.87 2.12 -9.54
CA ASN A 81 -5.70 3.32 -9.39
C ASN A 81 -4.89 4.54 -8.93
N TYR A 82 -3.84 4.33 -8.13
CA TYR A 82 -2.96 5.38 -7.61
C TYR A 82 -1.53 5.30 -8.16
N LYS A 83 -1.34 4.76 -9.38
CA LYS A 83 -0.02 4.44 -9.94
C LYS A 83 0.97 5.61 -9.92
N VAL A 84 0.52 6.81 -10.30
CA VAL A 84 1.38 8.01 -10.32
C VAL A 84 1.85 8.36 -8.91
N LEU A 85 0.93 8.40 -7.95
CA LEU A 85 1.22 8.66 -6.54
C LEU A 85 2.19 7.62 -5.98
N CYS A 86 1.89 6.33 -6.14
CA CYS A 86 2.74 5.24 -5.65
C CYS A 86 4.15 5.31 -6.23
N LYS A 87 4.28 5.59 -7.54
CA LYS A 87 5.59 5.71 -8.22
C LYS A 87 6.39 6.93 -7.73
N LYS A 88 5.73 8.06 -7.48
CA LYS A 88 6.39 9.25 -6.93
C LYS A 88 6.84 9.01 -5.49
N ILE A 89 6.01 8.34 -4.68
CA ILE A 89 6.32 8.07 -3.27
C ILE A 89 7.44 7.06 -3.12
N ILE A 90 7.40 5.95 -3.86
CA ILE A 90 8.40 4.88 -3.70
C ILE A 90 9.83 5.32 -4.04
N ASN A 91 9.96 6.37 -4.86
CA ASN A 91 11.24 6.96 -5.30
C ASN A 91 11.58 8.26 -4.55
N SER A 92 10.95 8.50 -3.41
CA SER A 92 11.15 9.68 -2.57
C SER A 92 11.45 9.30 -1.13
N ASN A 93 11.77 10.30 -0.30
CA ASN A 93 11.93 10.12 1.14
C ASN A 93 10.65 9.70 1.88
N ALA A 94 9.50 9.63 1.20
CA ALA A 94 8.25 9.15 1.75
C ALA A 94 8.03 7.63 1.50
N SER A 95 9.01 6.91 0.93
CA SER A 95 8.89 5.48 0.58
C SER A 95 8.34 4.63 1.72
N ASP A 96 8.86 4.84 2.93
CA ASP A 96 8.51 4.04 4.12
C ASP A 96 7.02 4.09 4.44
N ILE A 97 6.32 5.19 4.11
CA ILE A 97 4.88 5.31 4.31
C ILE A 97 4.12 4.36 3.39
N LEU A 98 4.55 4.24 2.13
CA LEU A 98 3.94 3.33 1.18
C LEU A 98 4.31 1.88 1.50
N GLU A 99 5.56 1.61 1.87
CA GLU A 99 6.01 0.28 2.28
C GLU A 99 5.22 -0.23 3.50
N GLU A 100 5.04 0.62 4.52
CA GLU A 100 4.26 0.30 5.71
C GLU A 100 2.78 0.13 5.40
N PHE A 101 2.20 0.97 4.53
CA PHE A 101 0.82 0.81 4.07
C PHE A 101 0.59 -0.56 3.40
N ILE A 102 1.48 -0.96 2.47
CA ILE A 102 1.41 -2.24 1.76
C ILE A 102 1.55 -3.39 2.77
N TYR A 103 2.56 -3.32 3.64
CA TYR A 103 2.82 -4.36 4.63
C TYR A 103 1.65 -4.53 5.61
N SER A 104 1.14 -3.44 6.16
CA SER A 104 -0.02 -3.45 7.08
C SER A 104 -1.26 -4.05 6.44
N TYR A 105 -1.53 -3.73 5.16
CA TYR A 105 -2.63 -4.34 4.42
C TYR A 105 -2.45 -5.85 4.22
N LEU A 106 -1.26 -6.29 3.79
CA LEU A 106 -0.94 -7.69 3.57
C LEU A 106 -1.02 -8.49 4.87
N LEU A 107 -0.41 -7.99 5.94
CA LEU A 107 -0.40 -8.64 7.25
C LEU A 107 -1.83 -8.87 7.74
N LYS A 108 -2.67 -7.84 7.70
CA LYS A 108 -4.07 -7.94 8.14
C LYS A 108 -4.88 -8.91 7.28
N SER A 109 -4.76 -8.81 5.95
CA SER A 109 -5.53 -9.65 5.02
C SER A 109 -5.10 -11.12 5.09
N LEU A 110 -3.80 -11.39 5.24
CA LEU A 110 -3.27 -12.73 5.42
C LEU A 110 -3.66 -13.32 6.77
N LYS A 111 -3.66 -12.54 7.87
CA LYS A 111 -4.17 -13.02 9.17
C LYS A 111 -5.60 -13.52 9.06
N GLU A 112 -6.48 -12.76 8.43
CA GLU A 112 -7.87 -13.19 8.24
C GLU A 112 -7.98 -14.42 7.32
N TYR A 113 -7.24 -14.45 6.20
CA TYR A 113 -7.22 -15.60 5.30
C TYR A 113 -6.75 -16.88 6.00
N PHE A 114 -5.64 -16.84 6.73
CA PHE A 114 -5.10 -17.98 7.47
C PHE A 114 -6.06 -18.44 8.58
N ARG A 115 -6.68 -17.49 9.30
CA ARG A 115 -7.72 -17.78 10.31
C ARG A 115 -8.88 -18.55 9.70
N LEU A 116 -9.39 -18.16 8.52
CA LEU A 116 -10.46 -18.87 7.81
C LEU A 116 -10.07 -20.28 7.35
N LYS A 117 -8.77 -20.54 7.17
CA LYS A 117 -8.23 -21.87 6.83
C LYS A 117 -7.87 -22.71 8.07
N ASN A 118 -8.18 -22.24 9.28
CA ASN A 118 -7.76 -22.83 10.56
C ASN A 118 -6.24 -23.00 10.68
N LEU A 119 -5.49 -22.05 10.17
CA LEU A 119 -4.03 -22.00 10.28
C LEU A 119 -3.66 -20.84 11.20
N ASN A 120 -2.92 -21.13 12.27
CA ASN A 120 -2.46 -20.10 13.18
C ASN A 120 -0.94 -20.14 13.29
N ASN A 121 -0.26 -19.45 12.38
CA ASN A 121 1.19 -19.36 12.36
C ASN A 121 1.63 -17.94 12.01
N ASP A 122 1.85 -17.13 13.04
CA ASP A 122 2.22 -15.72 12.91
C ASP A 122 3.55 -15.53 12.16
N TYR A 123 4.50 -16.45 12.32
CA TYR A 123 5.79 -16.40 11.59
C TYR A 123 5.57 -16.58 10.09
N LEU A 124 4.73 -17.53 9.71
CA LEU A 124 4.40 -17.80 8.32
C LEU A 124 3.65 -16.64 7.67
N ILE A 125 2.68 -16.08 8.39
CA ILE A 125 1.93 -14.89 7.94
C ILE A 125 2.88 -13.71 7.74
N THR A 126 3.78 -13.47 8.70
CA THR A 126 4.78 -12.39 8.64
C THR A 126 5.76 -12.60 7.49
N PHE A 127 6.20 -13.84 7.26
CA PHE A 127 7.05 -14.21 6.13
C PHE A 127 6.39 -13.89 4.79
N TYR A 128 5.15 -14.34 4.56
CA TYR A 128 4.42 -14.04 3.32
C TYR A 128 4.17 -12.53 3.16
N ALA A 129 3.70 -11.84 4.21
CA ALA A 129 3.46 -10.40 4.16
C ALA A 129 4.74 -9.62 3.78
N SER A 130 5.88 -9.97 4.40
CA SER A 130 7.16 -9.31 4.15
C SER A 130 7.67 -9.58 2.74
N GLY A 131 7.70 -10.86 2.34
CA GLY A 131 8.19 -11.24 1.01
C GLY A 131 7.33 -10.69 -0.13
N ILE A 132 6.01 -10.68 0.02
CA ILE A 132 5.11 -10.06 -0.97
C ILE A 132 5.34 -8.55 -1.03
N LYS A 133 5.45 -7.88 0.12
CA LYS A 133 5.76 -6.44 0.18
C LYS A 133 7.06 -6.13 -0.56
N ASP A 134 8.13 -6.90 -0.33
CA ASP A 134 9.41 -6.70 -1.02
C ASP A 134 9.28 -6.87 -2.55
N ILE A 135 8.53 -7.86 -3.03
CA ILE A 135 8.23 -8.01 -4.47
C ILE A 135 7.49 -6.79 -5.00
N VAL A 136 6.42 -6.35 -4.32
CA VAL A 136 5.63 -5.18 -4.74
C VAL A 136 6.50 -3.93 -4.81
N VAL A 137 7.34 -3.70 -3.81
CA VAL A 137 8.27 -2.57 -3.76
C VAL A 137 9.26 -2.62 -4.93
N ASN A 138 9.81 -3.80 -5.23
CA ASN A 138 10.73 -3.97 -6.36
C ASN A 138 10.04 -3.70 -7.70
N VAL A 139 8.82 -4.22 -7.92
CA VAL A 139 8.01 -3.95 -9.11
C VAL A 139 7.77 -2.45 -9.28
N LEU A 140 7.41 -1.75 -8.19
CA LEU A 140 7.18 -0.30 -8.20
C LEU A 140 8.46 0.51 -8.50
N LYS A 141 9.61 0.12 -7.92
CA LYS A 141 10.91 0.78 -8.13
C LYS A 141 11.47 0.55 -9.54
N GLN A 142 11.27 -0.64 -10.11
CA GLN A 142 11.75 -1.01 -11.45
C GLN A 142 10.82 -0.53 -12.58
N GLU A 143 9.73 0.16 -12.24
CA GLU A 143 8.71 0.61 -13.18
C GLU A 143 8.07 -0.53 -14.00
N GLU A 144 8.10 -1.74 -13.46
CA GLU A 144 7.49 -2.90 -14.08
C GLU A 144 5.96 -2.75 -14.15
N ASP A 145 5.34 -3.50 -15.06
CA ASP A 145 3.90 -3.46 -15.22
C ASP A 145 3.19 -4.13 -14.02
N ILE A 146 2.65 -3.30 -13.14
CA ILE A 146 1.81 -3.68 -11.99
C ILE A 146 0.65 -4.59 -12.43
N GLN A 147 0.20 -4.56 -13.69
CA GLN A 147 -0.83 -5.49 -14.19
C GLN A 147 -0.42 -6.97 -14.08
N ASN A 148 0.88 -7.25 -14.04
CA ASN A 148 1.42 -8.61 -13.91
C ASN A 148 1.70 -9.01 -12.45
N LEU A 149 1.43 -8.15 -11.47
CA LEU A 149 1.77 -8.37 -10.07
C LEU A 149 1.17 -9.68 -9.51
N VAL A 150 -0.12 -9.95 -9.81
CA VAL A 150 -0.77 -11.21 -9.44
C VAL A 150 -0.03 -12.42 -10.02
N ASN A 151 0.40 -12.36 -11.28
CA ASN A 151 1.10 -13.46 -11.94
C ASN A 151 2.50 -13.67 -11.33
N ILE A 152 3.24 -12.58 -11.05
CA ILE A 152 4.56 -12.63 -10.41
C ILE A 152 4.44 -13.29 -9.05
N ILE A 153 3.55 -12.80 -8.18
CA ILE A 153 3.37 -13.33 -6.83
C ILE A 153 2.87 -14.77 -6.86
N THR A 154 1.91 -15.10 -7.74
CA THR A 154 1.41 -16.48 -7.89
C THR A 154 2.53 -17.44 -8.33
N LYS A 155 3.36 -17.06 -9.30
CA LYS A 155 4.48 -17.91 -9.73
C LYS A 155 5.53 -18.07 -8.65
N THR A 156 5.89 -17.00 -7.94
CA THR A 156 6.92 -17.03 -6.91
C THR A 156 6.47 -17.77 -5.65
N PHE A 157 5.25 -17.49 -5.16
CA PHE A 157 4.78 -18.03 -3.89
C PHE A 157 3.86 -19.25 -4.03
N LEU A 158 2.88 -19.23 -4.93
CA LEU A 158 1.93 -20.35 -5.04
C LEU A 158 2.56 -21.55 -5.77
N ASN A 159 3.25 -21.30 -6.88
CA ASN A 159 3.89 -22.38 -7.65
C ASN A 159 5.32 -22.69 -7.19
N GLY A 160 6.08 -21.68 -6.78
CA GLY A 160 7.49 -21.83 -6.39
C GLY A 160 7.72 -22.46 -4.99
N LEU A 161 6.77 -22.29 -4.06
CA LEU A 161 6.87 -22.82 -2.70
C LEU A 161 5.87 -23.95 -2.40
N HIS A 162 5.12 -24.42 -3.41
CA HIS A 162 4.01 -25.34 -3.24
C HIS A 162 3.09 -24.93 -2.08
N PHE A 163 2.62 -23.68 -2.08
CA PHE A 163 1.85 -23.11 -0.97
C PHE A 163 0.73 -24.04 -0.50
N ASP A 164 -0.07 -24.59 -1.41
CA ASP A 164 -1.14 -25.52 -1.05
C ASP A 164 -0.63 -26.83 -0.45
N TYR A 165 0.50 -27.36 -0.92
CA TYR A 165 1.13 -28.54 -0.34
C TYR A 165 1.63 -28.27 1.08
N PHE A 166 2.33 -27.16 1.29
CA PHE A 166 2.83 -26.76 2.60
C PHE A 166 1.69 -26.50 3.60
N ILE A 167 0.62 -25.86 3.14
CA ILE A 167 -0.57 -25.61 3.95
C ILE A 167 -1.28 -26.92 4.31
N ASN A 168 -1.37 -27.86 3.36
CA ASN A 168 -1.97 -29.17 3.62
C ASN A 168 -1.11 -30.03 4.56
N ASP A 169 0.21 -29.98 4.43
CA ASP A 169 1.15 -30.66 5.34
C ASP A 169 1.08 -30.10 6.77
N LEU A 170 1.01 -28.78 6.92
CA LEU A 170 0.81 -28.14 8.23
C LEU A 170 -0.48 -28.58 8.91
N LYS A 171 -1.58 -28.77 8.16
CA LYS A 171 -2.86 -29.26 8.71
C LYS A 171 -2.82 -30.72 9.13
N GLN A 172 -1.97 -31.54 8.52
CA GLN A 172 -1.84 -32.96 8.86
C GLN A 172 -0.96 -33.17 10.11
N ASN A 173 -0.09 -32.20 10.42
CA ASN A 173 0.90 -32.27 11.50
C ASN A 173 0.60 -31.35 12.70
N SER A 174 -0.60 -30.75 12.76
CA SER A 174 -1.10 -29.89 13.86
C SER A 174 -2.28 -30.53 14.58
#